data_AF-Q9W6J0-F1
#
_entry.id   AF-Q9W6J0-F1
#
_cell.length_a   1.000
_cell.length_b   1.000
_cell.length_c   1.000
_cell.angle_alpha   90.00
_cell.angle_beta   90.00
_cell.angle_gamma   90.00
#
_symmetry.space_group_name_H-M   'P 1'
#
loop_
_entity.id
_entity.type
_entity.pdbx_description
1 polymer ?
#
loop_
_entity_poly.entity_id
_entity_poly.type
_entity_poly.pdbx_seq_one_letter_code
_entity_poly.pdbx_strand_id
1 'polypeptide(L)' 'CKGFFRRSVRKNLTYSCRSNQDCIINKHHRNRCQSCRFNK' A
#
# COMPACT_ATOMS: atom_id res chain seq x y z
N CYS A 1 3.80 0.55 9.76
CA CYS A 1 4.21 -0.27 8.58
C CYS A 1 4.06 -1.77 8.83
N LYS A 2 4.37 -2.32 10.02
CA LYS A 2 4.14 -3.75 10.34
C LYS A 2 2.67 -4.24 10.28
N GLY A 3 1.73 -3.47 10.82
CA GLY A 3 0.32 -3.88 10.89
C GLY A 3 -0.44 -3.87 9.56
N PHE A 4 -0.02 -3.01 8.62
CA PHE A 4 -0.61 -2.96 7.28
C PHE A 4 -0.24 -4.23 6.51
N PHE A 5 1.06 -4.53 6.39
CA PHE A 5 1.57 -5.73 5.73
C PHE A 5 0.96 -7.03 6.29
N ARG A 6 0.95 -7.19 7.62
CA ARG A 6 0.36 -8.39 8.27
C ARG A 6 -1.12 -8.60 7.91
N ARG A 7 -1.91 -7.53 7.80
CA ARG A 7 -3.33 -7.64 7.41
C ARG A 7 -3.49 -7.98 5.94
N SER A 8 -2.68 -7.36 5.08
CA SER A 8 -2.72 -7.60 3.64
C SER A 8 -2.38 -9.05 3.30
N VAL A 9 -1.33 -9.62 3.91
CA VAL A 9 -0.97 -11.03 3.71
C VAL A 9 -2.03 -11.98 4.29
N ARG A 10 -2.47 -11.78 5.53
CA ARG A 10 -3.47 -12.69 6.16
C ARG A 10 -4.79 -12.76 5.41
N LYS A 11 -5.20 -11.66 4.79
CA LYS A 11 -6.45 -11.57 4.04
C LYS A 11 -6.25 -11.75 2.52
N ASN A 12 -5.03 -12.08 2.08
CA ASN A 12 -4.66 -12.17 0.67
C ASN A 12 -5.20 -10.98 -0.17
N LEU A 13 -5.04 -9.76 0.36
CA LEU A 13 -5.56 -8.56 -0.29
C LEU A 13 -4.66 -8.17 -1.45
N THR A 14 -5.23 -8.19 -2.66
CA THR A 14 -4.59 -7.66 -3.86
C THR A 14 -4.95 -6.19 -4.02
N TYR A 15 -3.94 -5.33 -4.12
CA TYR A 15 -4.13 -3.90 -4.31
C TYR A 15 -3.66 -3.48 -5.71
N SER A 16 -4.54 -2.76 -6.41
CA SER A 16 -4.19 -2.12 -7.68
C SER A 16 -3.84 -0.66 -7.46
N CYS A 17 -2.77 -0.20 -8.11
CA CYS A 17 -2.48 1.23 -8.20
C CYS A 17 -3.40 1.87 -9.25
N ARG A 18 -3.86 3.10 -8.98
CA ARG A 18 -4.65 3.90 -9.95
C ARG A 18 -3.78 4.80 -10.85
N SER A 19 -2.47 4.70 -10.70
CA SER A 19 -1.46 5.47 -11.42
C SER A 19 -0.32 4.53 -11.80
N ASN A 20 0.87 5.05 -12.06
CA ASN A 20 2.01 4.29 -12.62
C ASN A 20 2.81 3.51 -11.56
N GLN A 21 2.19 3.10 -10.45
CA GLN A 21 2.86 2.44 -9.32
C GLN A 21 3.98 3.25 -8.63
N ASP A 22 4.26 4.49 -9.05
CA ASP A 22 5.27 5.39 -8.48
C ASP A 22 4.71 6.40 -7.46
N CYS A 23 3.68 6.01 -6.69
CA CYS A 23 3.08 6.93 -5.73
C CYS A 23 4.06 7.31 -4.60
N ILE A 24 4.17 8.60 -4.31
CA ILE A 24 4.96 9.10 -3.18
C ILE A 24 4.26 8.75 -1.86
N ILE A 25 4.87 7.83 -1.09
CA ILE A 25 4.35 7.36 0.20
C ILE A 25 4.97 8.18 1.33
N ASN A 26 4.28 9.22 1.79
CA ASN A 26 4.66 10.01 2.95
C ASN A 26 3.74 9.74 4.16
N LYS A 27 4.06 10.26 5.36
CA LYS A 27 3.26 9.99 6.57
C LYS A 27 1.79 10.40 6.41
N HIS A 28 1.50 11.51 5.74
CA HIS A 28 0.15 12.04 5.62
C HIS A 28 -0.68 11.33 4.53
N HIS A 29 -0.05 10.88 3.44
CA HIS A 29 -0.71 10.37 2.23
C HIS A 29 -0.39 8.90 1.92
N ARG A 30 0.32 8.17 2.78
CA ARG A 30 0.62 6.73 2.59
C ARG A 30 -0.61 5.86 2.36
N ASN A 31 -1.80 6.28 2.81
CA ASN A 31 -3.04 5.53 2.61
C ASN A 31 -3.69 5.78 1.23
N ARG A 32 -3.20 6.76 0.46
CA ARG A 32 -3.76 7.14 -0.86
C ARG A 32 -3.60 6.04 -1.90
N CYS A 33 -2.50 5.29 -1.83
CA CYS A 33 -2.30 4.12 -2.68
C CYS A 33 -1.83 2.94 -1.83
N GLN A 34 -2.73 1.97 -1.60
CA GLN A 34 -2.42 0.77 -0.82
C GLN A 34 -1.46 -0.15 -1.57
N SER A 35 -1.53 -0.17 -2.90
CA SER A 35 -0.63 -0.94 -3.77
C SER A 35 0.83 -0.48 -3.63
N CYS A 36 1.11 0.79 -3.92
CA CYS A 36 2.45 1.34 -3.77
C CYS A 36 2.95 1.31 -2.32
N ARG A 37 2.06 1.50 -1.34
CA ARG A 37 2.42 1.38 0.08
C ARG A 37 2.78 -0.06 0.48
N PHE A 38 2.20 -1.07 -0.17
CA PHE A 38 2.53 -2.46 0.09
C PHE A 38 3.88 -2.85 -0.51
N ASN A 39 4.21 -2.26 -1.67
CA ASN A 39 5.47 -2.46 -2.38
C ASN A 39 6.65 -1.58 -1.87
N LYS A 40 6.42 -0.71 -0.88
CA LYS A 40 7.41 0.24 -0.32
C LYS A 40 7.82 -0.16 1.09
#